data_AF-A0A4P7XGD8-F1
#
_entry.id   AF-A0A4P7XGD8-F1
#
_cell.length_a   1.000
_cell.length_b   1.000
_cell.length_c   1.000
_cell.angle_alpha   90.00
_cell.angle_beta   90.00
_cell.angle_gamma   90.00
#
_symmetry.space_group_name_H-M   'P 1'
#
loop_
_entity.id
_entity.type
_entity.pdbx_description
1 polymer ?
#
loop_
_entity_poly.entity_id
_entity_poly.type
_entity_poly.pdbx_seq_one_letter_code
_entity_poly.pdbx_strand_id
1 'polypeptide(L)'
;MKTDFPEFETHRVFYDNRNYPRGFNRSGEFSLREAGLLSRYGALLSDLTQGRMQPANEAQSHFVEVVGGQAEPEHDLEKLWLKYQSKTLRPTVRYSCAISASDGDSFVDDSSDL
;
A
#
# COMPACT_ATOMS: atom_id res chain seq x y z
N MET A 1 1.70 -22.68 -10.65
CA MET A 1 1.40 -21.71 -9.57
C MET A 1 0.01 -21.16 -9.87
N LYS A 2 -0.97 -21.41 -9.00
CA LYS A 2 -2.35 -20.92 -9.15
C LYS A 2 -2.35 -19.43 -8.78
N THR A 3 -2.41 -18.56 -9.79
CA THR A 3 -2.44 -17.10 -9.61
C THR A 3 -3.86 -16.53 -9.65
N ASP A 4 -4.86 -17.40 -9.64
CA ASP A 4 -6.26 -17.03 -9.80
C ASP A 4 -7.04 -17.50 -8.58
N PHE A 5 -7.75 -16.55 -7.96
CA PHE A 5 -8.55 -16.75 -6.77
C PHE A 5 -10.01 -16.41 -7.10
N PRO A 6 -10.75 -17.32 -7.79
CA PRO A 6 -12.10 -17.05 -8.24
C PRO A 6 -13.06 -16.80 -7.08
N GLU A 7 -12.75 -17.34 -5.90
CA GLU A 7 -13.52 -17.16 -4.66
C GLU A 7 -13.54 -15.72 -4.13
N PHE A 8 -12.64 -14.88 -4.63
CA PHE A 8 -12.51 -13.48 -4.24
C PHE A 8 -12.85 -12.52 -5.37
N GLU A 9 -13.31 -13.03 -6.52
CA GLU A 9 -13.55 -12.21 -7.70
C GLU A 9 -14.75 -11.26 -7.51
N THR A 10 -14.54 -10.01 -7.90
CA THR A 10 -15.51 -8.92 -7.74
C THR A 10 -15.59 -8.13 -9.04
N HIS A 11 -16.77 -7.60 -9.34
CA HIS A 11 -16.97 -6.74 -10.51
C HIS A 11 -16.40 -5.32 -10.31
N ARG A 12 -16.03 -4.95 -9.07
CA ARG A 12 -15.50 -3.63 -8.73
C ARG A 12 -13.99 -3.67 -8.62
N VAL A 13 -13.36 -2.71 -9.29
CA VAL A 13 -11.92 -2.48 -9.20
C VAL A 13 -11.62 -1.57 -8.01
N PHE A 14 -10.63 -1.92 -7.21
CA PHE A 14 -10.18 -1.14 -6.07
C PHE A 14 -9.18 -0.06 -6.49
N TYR A 15 -9.46 1.18 -6.11
CA TYR A 15 -8.58 2.32 -6.32
C TYR A 15 -8.39 3.08 -5.01
N ASP A 16 -7.18 3.06 -4.47
CA ASP A 16 -6.81 3.89 -3.33
C ASP A 16 -6.09 5.16 -3.79
N ASN A 17 -6.88 6.13 -4.26
CA ASN A 17 -6.35 7.43 -4.68
C ASN A 17 -5.81 8.27 -3.52
N ARG A 18 -6.11 7.89 -2.26
CA ARG A 18 -5.67 8.63 -1.07
C ARG A 18 -4.21 8.35 -0.76
N ASN A 19 -3.80 7.08 -0.79
CA ASN A 19 -2.41 6.69 -0.57
C ASN A 19 -1.62 6.60 -1.89
N TYR A 20 -2.28 6.25 -2.99
CA TYR A 20 -1.65 6.02 -4.30
C TYR A 20 -2.35 6.80 -5.41
N PRO A 21 -2.20 8.15 -5.46
CA PRO A 21 -2.85 8.98 -6.48
C PRO A 21 -2.41 8.68 -7.92
N ARG A 22 -1.27 8.00 -8.10
CA ARG A 22 -0.75 7.54 -9.40
C ARG A 22 -0.99 6.05 -9.66
N GLY A 23 -1.71 5.36 -8.77
CA GLY A 23 -1.99 3.92 -8.82
C GLY A 23 -0.85 3.04 -8.28
N PHE A 24 -1.19 1.79 -7.96
CA PHE A 24 -0.27 0.81 -7.36
C PHE A 24 0.93 0.47 -8.27
N ASN A 25 0.75 0.47 -9.59
CA ASN A 25 1.82 0.18 -10.56
C ASN A 25 2.98 1.19 -10.54
N ARG A 26 2.72 2.44 -10.10
CA ARG A 26 3.71 3.52 -10.10
C ARG A 26 4.29 3.82 -8.72
N SER A 27 3.84 3.13 -7.67
CA SER A 27 4.32 3.34 -6.31
C SER A 27 5.67 2.69 -6.05
N GLY A 28 6.04 1.66 -6.83
CA GLY A 28 7.26 0.87 -6.62
C GLY A 28 7.22 -0.05 -5.40
N GLU A 29 6.11 -0.06 -4.66
CA GLU A 29 5.96 -0.89 -3.45
C GLU A 29 5.37 -2.27 -3.74
N PHE A 30 4.65 -2.37 -4.86
CA PHE A 30 4.01 -3.58 -5.33
C PHE A 30 4.55 -3.99 -6.69
N SER A 31 4.70 -5.29 -6.89
CA SER A 31 4.99 -5.84 -8.21
C SER A 31 3.78 -5.66 -9.15
N LEU A 32 3.99 -5.66 -10.47
CA LEU A 32 2.92 -5.56 -11.46
C LEU A 32 1.82 -6.63 -11.24
N ARG A 33 2.22 -7.84 -10.81
CA ARG A 33 1.30 -8.93 -10.48
C ARG A 33 0.47 -8.61 -9.25
N GLU A 34 1.14 -8.19 -8.18
CA GLU A 34 0.50 -7.79 -6.92
C GLU A 34 -0.49 -6.64 -7.12
N ALA A 35 -0.10 -5.60 -7.86
CA ALA A 35 -0.96 -4.48 -8.19
C ALA A 35 -2.23 -4.93 -8.96
N GLY A 36 -2.10 -5.91 -9.86
CA GLY A 36 -3.23 -6.53 -10.54
C GLY A 36 -4.18 -7.26 -9.57
N LEU A 37 -3.63 -8.05 -8.66
CA LEU A 37 -4.41 -8.75 -7.62
C LEU A 37 -5.13 -7.75 -6.71
N LEU A 38 -4.45 -6.70 -6.26
CA LEU A 38 -5.01 -5.68 -5.39
C LEU A 38 -6.10 -4.87 -6.08
N SER A 39 -5.93 -4.57 -7.37
CA SER A 39 -6.94 -3.87 -8.16
C SER A 39 -8.20 -4.74 -8.34
N ARG A 40 -8.04 -6.05 -8.59
CA ARG A 40 -9.17 -6.97 -8.79
C ARG A 40 -9.88 -7.32 -7.49
N TYR A 41 -9.13 -7.76 -6.48
CA TYR A 41 -9.68 -8.35 -5.26
C TYR A 41 -9.77 -7.36 -4.10
N GLY A 42 -9.06 -6.24 -4.15
CA GLY A 42 -8.99 -5.27 -3.05
C GLY A 42 -10.34 -4.67 -2.65
N ALA A 43 -11.31 -4.61 -3.55
CA ALA A 43 -12.63 -4.07 -3.24
C ALA A 43 -13.38 -4.99 -2.27
N LEU A 44 -13.38 -6.29 -2.56
CA LEU A 44 -13.97 -7.31 -1.70
C LEU A 44 -13.22 -7.43 -0.37
N LEU A 45 -11.89 -7.43 -0.39
CA LEU A 45 -11.10 -7.44 0.84
C LEU A 45 -11.38 -6.21 1.71
N SER A 46 -11.53 -5.02 1.10
CA SER A 46 -11.90 -3.81 1.84
C SER A 46 -13.30 -3.91 2.46
N ASP A 47 -14.26 -4.49 1.75
CA ASP A 47 -15.63 -4.64 2.25
C ASP A 47 -15.72 -5.71 3.36
N LEU A 48 -14.97 -6.81 3.24
CA LEU A 48 -14.86 -7.83 4.28
C LEU A 48 -14.21 -7.27 5.55
N THR A 49 -13.09 -6.56 5.40
CA THR A 49 -12.40 -5.95 6.57
C THR A 49 -13.21 -4.85 7.24
N GLN A 50 -14.08 -4.15 6.49
CA GLN A 50 -15.01 -3.18 7.04
C GLN A 50 -16.31 -3.79 7.57
N GLY A 51 -16.53 -5.10 7.38
CA GLY A 51 -17.77 -5.79 7.77
C GLY A 51 -18.99 -5.38 6.94
N ARG A 52 -18.80 -4.78 5.75
CA ARG A 52 -19.92 -4.50 4.82
C ARG A 52 -20.43 -5.76 4.15
N MET A 53 -19.55 -6.73 3.92
CA MET A 53 -19.87 -8.04 3.34
C MET A 53 -19.56 -9.12 4.37
N GLN A 54 -20.39 -10.15 4.45
CA GLN A 54 -20.11 -11.34 5.26
C GLN A 54 -19.28 -12.33 4.44
N PRO A 55 -18.29 -13.00 5.07
CA PRO A 55 -17.54 -14.04 4.39
C PRO A 55 -18.49 -15.18 4.03
N ALA A 56 -18.59 -15.47 2.73
CA ALA A 56 -19.44 -16.53 2.21
C ALA A 56 -18.70 -17.86 2.05
N ASN A 57 -17.37 -17.83 2.11
CA ASN A 57 -16.51 -18.97 1.79
C ASN A 57 -15.44 -19.18 2.85
N GLU A 58 -14.92 -20.40 2.97
CA GLU A 58 -13.90 -20.76 3.98
C GLU A 58 -12.64 -19.88 3.85
N ALA A 59 -12.18 -19.64 2.62
CA ALA A 59 -11.03 -18.77 2.37
C ALA A 59 -11.29 -17.31 2.80
N GLN A 60 -12.54 -16.82 2.67
CA GLN A 60 -12.91 -15.48 3.12
C GLN A 60 -13.00 -15.41 4.65
N SER A 61 -13.51 -16.45 5.31
CA SER A 61 -13.51 -16.55 6.77
C SER A 61 -12.09 -16.59 7.32
N HIS A 62 -11.21 -17.40 6.73
CA HIS A 62 -9.80 -17.43 7.06
C HIS A 62 -9.14 -16.06 6.91
N PHE A 63 -9.42 -15.35 5.81
CA PHE A 63 -8.92 -13.99 5.61
C PHE A 63 -9.34 -13.02 6.73
N VAL A 64 -10.59 -13.10 7.21
CA VAL A 64 -11.06 -12.28 8.33
C VAL A 64 -10.30 -12.61 9.62
N GLU A 65 -10.04 -13.89 9.89
CA GLU A 65 -9.23 -14.33 11.03
C GLU A 65 -7.78 -13.84 10.93
N VAL A 66 -7.17 -13.92 9.74
CA VAL A 66 -5.82 -13.42 9.47
C VAL A 66 -5.72 -11.91 9.70
N VAL A 67 -6.69 -11.14 9.20
CA VAL A 67 -6.74 -9.68 9.43
C VAL A 67 -6.95 -9.36 10.92
N GLY A 68 -7.70 -10.20 11.64
CA GLY A 68 -7.87 -10.11 13.09
C GLY A 68 -6.65 -10.58 13.90
N GLY A 69 -5.60 -11.11 13.25
CA GLY A 69 -4.40 -11.64 13.91
C GLY A 69 -4.61 -12.98 14.62
N GLN A 70 -5.66 -13.72 14.27
CA GLN A 70 -5.96 -15.05 14.81
C GLN A 70 -5.27 -16.18 14.03
N ALA A 71 -5.02 -15.97 12.73
CA ALA A 71 -4.43 -16.95 11.82
C ALA A 71 -3.23 -16.38 11.03
N GLU A 72 -2.37 -17.27 10.54
CA GLU A 72 -1.22 -16.90 9.69
C GLU A 72 -1.63 -16.81 8.21
N PRO A 73 -1.09 -15.86 7.44
CA PRO A 73 -1.44 -15.71 6.03
C PRO A 73 -0.86 -16.86 5.20
N GLU A 74 -1.73 -17.71 4.68
CA GLU A 74 -1.39 -18.85 3.84
C GLU A 74 -1.24 -18.41 2.39
N HIS A 75 -2.12 -17.52 1.93
CA HIS A 75 -2.20 -17.10 0.54
C HIS A 75 -1.34 -15.86 0.24
N ASP A 76 -0.77 -15.80 -0.97
CA ASP A 76 -0.06 -14.61 -1.46
C ASP A 76 -0.94 -13.36 -1.42
N LEU A 77 -2.25 -13.55 -1.64
CA LEU A 77 -3.26 -12.49 -1.59
C LEU A 77 -3.45 -11.92 -0.16
N GLU A 78 -3.45 -12.79 0.85
CA GLU A 78 -3.55 -12.38 2.26
C GLU A 78 -2.29 -11.62 2.70
N LYS A 79 -1.11 -12.13 2.36
CA LYS A 79 0.19 -11.46 2.61
C LYS A 79 0.23 -10.08 1.97
N LEU A 80 -0.24 -9.99 0.72
CA LEU A 80 -0.32 -8.74 -0.01
C LEU A 80 -1.26 -7.73 0.65
N TRP A 81 -2.41 -8.18 1.14
CA TRP A 81 -3.36 -7.31 1.85
C TRP A 81 -2.79 -6.80 3.17
N LEU A 82 -2.15 -7.66 3.97
CA LEU A 82 -1.48 -7.26 5.21
C LEU A 82 -0.36 -6.25 4.95
N LYS A 83 0.40 -6.43 3.87
CA LYS A 83 1.42 -5.47 3.40
C LYS A 83 0.77 -4.13 3.06
N TYR A 84 -0.36 -4.12 2.34
CA TYR A 84 -1.11 -2.90 2.03
C TYR A 84 -1.67 -2.20 3.28
N GLN A 85 -2.30 -2.95 4.20
CA GLN A 85 -2.77 -2.41 5.48
C GLN A 85 -1.62 -1.80 6.27
N SER A 86 -0.49 -2.51 6.39
CA SER A 86 0.69 -2.01 7.10
C SER A 86 1.20 -0.68 6.53
N LYS A 87 1.08 -0.46 5.21
CA LYS A 87 1.51 0.79 4.57
C LYS A 87 0.49 1.92 4.71
N THR A 88 -0.80 1.58 4.74
CA THR A 88 -1.89 2.55 4.86
C THR A 88 -2.09 2.99 6.33
N LEU A 89 -1.91 2.06 7.27
CA LEU A 89 -2.03 2.31 8.71
C LEU A 89 -0.81 3.00 9.31
N ARG A 90 0.37 2.90 8.68
CA ARG A 90 1.56 3.64 9.14
C ARG A 90 1.33 5.13 8.86
N PRO A 91 1.20 5.98 9.89
CA PRO A 91 1.21 7.42 9.66
C PRO A 91 2.61 7.78 9.15
N THR A 92 2.73 8.17 7.89
CA THR A 92 3.96 8.76 7.37
C THR A 92 4.21 10.04 8.14
N VAL A 93 5.10 9.99 9.14
CA VAL A 93 5.63 11.18 9.81
C VAL A 93 6.38 11.97 8.76
N ARG A 94 5.70 12.94 8.15
CA ARG A 94 6.32 13.90 7.25
C ARG A 94 7.14 14.84 8.12
N TYR A 95 8.44 14.62 8.18
CA TYR A 95 9.37 15.65 8.63
C TYR A 95 9.36 16.76 7.58
N SER A 96 8.50 17.76 7.76
CA SER A 96 8.66 19.03 7.08
C SER A 96 9.87 19.72 7.68
N CYS A 97 11.06 19.43 7.16
CA CYS A 97 12.14 20.41 7.27
C CYS A 97 11.71 21.59 6.42
N ALA A 98 11.18 22.62 7.07
CA ALA A 98 11.08 23.93 6.49
C ALA A 98 12.49 24.30 6.01
N ILE A 99 12.57 24.63 4.72
CA ILE A 99 13.67 25.35 4.12
C ILE A 99 13.93 26.59 4.98
N SER A 100 15.00 26.56 5.77
CA SER A 100 15.65 27.79 6.20
C SER A 100 16.62 28.14 5.07
N ALA A 101 16.11 28.85 4.07
CA ALA A 101 16.96 29.66 3.22
C ALA A 101 17.53 30.76 4.13
N SER A 102 18.74 30.55 4.64
CA SER A 102 19.56 31.67 5.14
C SER A 102 20.54 32.00 4.03
N ASP A 103 20.18 33.04 3.29
CA ASP A 103 21.06 33.89 2.49
C ASP A 103 22.41 34.13 3.19
N GLY A 104 23.50 34.07 2.43
CA GLY A 104 24.84 34.30 2.96
C GLY A 104 25.94 34.06 1.93
N ASP A 105 25.87 34.83 0.85
CA ASP A 105 26.97 35.07 -0.10
C ASP A 105 28.18 35.68 0.61
N SER A 106 29.36 35.07 0.45
CA SER A 106 30.63 35.80 0.43
C SER A 106 31.70 34.97 -0.29
N PHE A 107 31.78 35.16 -1.60
CA PHE A 107 32.94 34.86 -2.42
C PHE A 107 34.16 35.63 -1.89
N VAL A 108 35.14 34.92 -1.32
CA VAL A 108 36.46 35.50 -1.00
C VAL A 108 37.42 35.20 -2.14
N ASP A 109 37.64 36.20 -2.99
CA ASP A 109 38.71 36.23 -3.99
C ASP A 109 40.01 36.62 -3.27
N ASP A 110 40.81 35.63 -2.87
CA ASP A 110 42.17 35.85 -2.37
C ASP A 110 43.13 35.73 -3.56
N SER A 111 43.28 36.83 -4.29
CA SER A 111 44.40 37.03 -5.22
C SER A 111 45.18 38.25 -4.76
N SER A 112 46.37 38.02 -4.21
CA SER A 112 47.40 39.03 -4.05
C SER A 112 48.76 38.40 -4.38
N ASP A 113 49.11 38.51 -5.67
CA ASP A 113 50.49 38.51 -6.16
C ASP A 113 51.29 39.62 -5.46
N LEU A 114 52.35 39.26 -4.76
CA LEU A 114 53.57 40.05 -4.54
C LEU A 114 54.76 39.11 -4.26
#